data_AF-A0A553SI89-F1
#
_entry.id   AF-A0A553SI89-F1
#
_cell.length_a   1.000
_cell.length_b   1.000
_cell.length_c   1.000
_cell.angle_alpha   90.00
_cell.angle_beta   90.00
_cell.angle_gamma   90.00
#
_symmetry.space_group_name_H-M   'P 1'
#
loop_
_entity.id
_entity.type
_entity.pdbx_description
1 polymer ?
#
loop_
_entity_poly.entity_id
_entity_poly.type
_entity_poly.pdbx_seq_one_letter_code
_entity_poly.pdbx_strand_id
1 'polypeptide(L)'
;MREEENKRTSPKSKVKNFFKKRWAFPAVYIASAAIILTGVLWYQNSANETDKFKYDASNPSTQLDDEPAVPVTNDVENFAWPVNDPDNVITQKGFYDNSQSKEEQVNSLVFYDNVYQPNTGVDLKMEDNSEFEVLASLSGTVTKVSEDSVLGNTIEIEHADGIKTFYQSVKDIQVKEGDEVKKGQSLATSGQSLYNKDGGVHVHFEIRKADVAVNPIDYFNKSLASLEKADTSEASQATEENEVTQENATEEDAVSDDATQNESKKEVSDESTDTTNTDASDESTDSSSDDAADESTSADPNA
;
A
#
# COMPACT_ATOMS: atom_id res chain seq x y z
N MET A 1 -58.02 -27.55 64.04
CA MET A 1 -59.33 -28.02 63.50
C MET A 1 -60.36 -26.97 63.86
N ARG A 2 -61.19 -26.43 62.96
CA ARG A 2 -61.31 -26.58 61.49
C ARG A 2 -61.82 -25.23 60.94
N GLU A 3 -61.14 -24.67 59.94
CA GLU A 3 -61.58 -24.56 58.53
C GLU A 3 -62.60 -23.43 58.25
N GLU A 4 -62.58 -22.90 57.03
CA GLU A 4 -63.33 -21.70 56.62
C GLU A 4 -64.75 -22.03 56.11
N GLU A 5 -65.62 -21.01 55.94
CA GLU A 5 -66.47 -21.01 54.74
C GLU A 5 -66.83 -19.59 54.25
N ASN A 6 -66.57 -19.33 52.97
CA ASN A 6 -66.88 -18.07 52.28
C ASN A 6 -68.30 -18.09 51.68
N LYS A 7 -69.14 -17.08 51.94
CA LYS A 7 -70.45 -16.92 51.26
C LYS A 7 -70.57 -15.59 50.50
N ARG A 8 -70.31 -15.69 49.19
CA ARG A 8 -70.42 -14.61 48.20
C ARG A 8 -71.88 -14.17 48.03
N THR A 9 -72.18 -12.88 48.19
CA THR A 9 -73.46 -12.27 47.80
C THR A 9 -73.35 -11.69 46.39
N SER A 10 -74.35 -11.94 45.53
CA SER A 10 -74.29 -11.52 44.12
C SER A 10 -75.32 -10.42 43.79
N PRO A 11 -74.92 -9.25 43.25
CA PRO A 11 -75.83 -8.18 42.85
C PRO A 11 -76.27 -8.28 41.36
N LYS A 12 -76.38 -9.49 40.80
CA LYS A 12 -76.57 -9.73 39.35
C LYS A 12 -78.04 -9.55 38.89
N SER A 13 -78.62 -8.38 39.17
CA SER A 13 -80.02 -8.04 38.85
C SER A 13 -80.19 -6.73 38.06
N LYS A 14 -79.54 -5.63 38.48
CA LYS A 14 -79.80 -4.27 37.92
C LYS A 14 -79.61 -4.17 36.40
N VAL A 15 -78.60 -4.85 35.84
CA VAL A 15 -78.30 -4.83 34.39
C VAL A 15 -79.42 -5.40 33.53
N LYS A 16 -80.10 -6.47 33.99
CA LYS A 16 -81.10 -7.20 33.18
C LYS A 16 -82.39 -6.40 32.94
N ASN A 17 -82.66 -5.39 33.75
CA ASN A 17 -83.79 -4.47 33.56
C ASN A 17 -83.46 -3.27 32.67
N PHE A 18 -82.18 -2.96 32.42
CA PHE A 18 -81.78 -1.87 31.53
C PHE A 18 -82.02 -2.23 30.07
N PHE A 19 -81.56 -3.42 29.65
CA PHE A 19 -81.68 -3.95 28.28
C PHE A 19 -83.11 -4.25 27.80
N LYS A 20 -84.14 -4.07 28.64
CA LYS A 20 -85.55 -4.22 28.25
C LYS A 20 -86.16 -2.94 27.64
N LYS A 21 -85.49 -1.79 27.72
CA LYS A 21 -86.00 -0.52 27.15
C LYS A 21 -85.62 -0.39 25.68
N ARG A 22 -86.56 0.02 24.82
CA ARG A 22 -86.33 0.19 23.36
C ARG A 22 -85.22 1.21 23.01
N TRP A 23 -84.89 2.11 23.94
CA TRP A 23 -83.78 3.06 23.85
C TRP A 23 -82.44 2.56 24.41
N ALA A 24 -82.38 1.38 25.05
CA ALA A 24 -81.15 0.89 25.67
C ALA A 24 -80.08 0.55 24.63
N PHE A 25 -80.45 -0.06 23.49
CA PHE A 25 -79.51 -0.38 22.42
C PHE A 25 -78.96 0.89 21.74
N PRO A 26 -79.77 1.90 21.34
CA PRO A 26 -79.26 3.20 20.92
C PRO A 26 -78.33 3.88 21.94
N ALA A 27 -78.71 3.90 23.23
CA ALA A 27 -77.90 4.53 24.27
C ALA A 27 -76.56 3.84 24.51
N VAL A 28 -76.54 2.50 24.49
CA VAL A 28 -75.29 1.70 24.57
C VAL A 28 -74.44 1.90 23.32
N TYR A 29 -75.03 1.96 22.13
CA TYR A 29 -74.30 2.22 20.88
C TYR A 29 -73.64 3.60 20.89
N ILE A 30 -74.38 4.65 21.29
CA ILE A 30 -73.84 6.01 21.44
C ILE A 30 -72.72 6.04 22.50
N ALA A 31 -72.88 5.34 23.62
CA ALA A 31 -71.82 5.24 24.63
C ALA A 31 -70.56 4.53 24.10
N SER A 32 -70.70 3.43 23.34
CA SER A 32 -69.54 2.77 22.70
C SER A 32 -68.89 3.63 21.62
N ALA A 33 -69.68 4.34 20.81
CA ALA A 33 -69.16 5.26 19.80
C ALA A 33 -68.41 6.44 20.43
N ALA A 34 -68.91 6.97 21.55
CA ALA A 34 -68.21 7.99 22.33
C ALA A 34 -66.88 7.47 22.89
N ILE A 35 -66.84 6.28 23.48
CA ILE A 35 -65.59 5.68 23.99
C ILE A 35 -64.57 5.46 22.85
N ILE A 36 -65.01 4.97 21.69
CA ILE A 36 -64.15 4.78 20.51
C ILE A 36 -63.63 6.13 20.00
N LEU A 37 -64.49 7.17 19.91
CA LEU A 37 -64.07 8.52 19.52
C LEU A 37 -63.09 9.14 20.51
N THR A 38 -63.28 8.97 21.81
CA THR A 38 -62.30 9.42 22.82
C THR A 38 -60.97 8.67 22.70
N GLY A 39 -61.01 7.35 22.42
CA GLY A 39 -59.82 6.55 22.16
C GLY A 39 -59.07 6.97 20.90
N VAL A 40 -59.80 7.28 19.80
CA VAL A 40 -59.22 7.80 18.55
C VAL A 40 -58.66 9.21 18.73
N LEU A 41 -59.34 10.09 19.47
CA LEU A 41 -58.82 11.42 19.82
C LEU A 41 -57.56 11.33 20.68
N TRP A 42 -57.52 10.42 21.65
CA TRP A 42 -56.34 10.22 22.51
C TRP A 42 -55.18 9.58 21.74
N TYR A 43 -55.45 8.63 20.85
CA TYR A 43 -54.47 8.06 19.94
C TYR A 43 -53.93 9.08 18.93
N GLN A 44 -54.79 9.93 18.36
CA GLN A 44 -54.34 11.05 17.50
C GLN A 44 -53.55 12.09 18.30
N ASN A 45 -53.89 12.35 19.56
CA ASN A 45 -53.13 13.27 20.41
C ASN A 45 -51.74 12.68 20.77
N SER A 46 -51.66 11.38 21.04
CA SER A 46 -50.39 10.68 21.32
C SER A 46 -49.53 10.51 20.06
N ALA A 47 -50.12 10.19 18.91
CA ALA A 47 -49.43 10.13 17.63
C ALA A 47 -49.05 11.52 17.05
N ASN A 48 -49.40 12.61 17.74
CA ASN A 48 -48.93 13.97 17.47
C ASN A 48 -47.83 14.43 18.45
N GLU A 49 -47.25 13.53 19.25
CA GLU A 49 -45.86 13.69 19.71
C GLU A 49 -44.88 13.42 18.56
N THR A 50 -45.02 14.22 17.49
CA THR A 50 -43.83 14.68 16.78
C THR A 50 -43.08 15.58 17.75
N ASP A 51 -41.79 15.33 17.97
CA ASP A 51 -40.93 16.18 18.80
C ASP A 51 -40.82 17.59 18.20
N LYS A 52 -41.77 18.46 18.59
CA LYS A 52 -41.68 19.89 18.37
C LYS A 52 -40.69 20.45 19.36
N PHE A 53 -39.41 20.38 18.97
CA PHE A 53 -38.32 21.10 19.59
C PHE A 53 -38.79 22.50 20.00
N LYS A 54 -38.95 22.69 21.31
CA LYS A 54 -39.20 24.01 21.87
C LYS A 54 -37.91 24.80 21.75
N TYR A 55 -37.85 25.67 20.75
CA TYR A 55 -37.02 26.87 20.85
C TYR A 55 -37.61 27.74 21.95
N ASP A 56 -37.22 27.46 23.19
CA ASP A 56 -37.32 28.42 24.27
C ASP A 56 -36.29 29.53 23.99
N ALA A 57 -36.75 30.77 23.92
CA ALA A 57 -35.90 31.93 23.63
C ALA A 57 -35.16 32.43 24.89
N SER A 58 -35.13 31.64 25.97
CA SER A 58 -34.17 31.80 27.07
C SER A 58 -32.75 31.56 26.56
N ASN A 59 -31.89 32.58 26.64
CA ASN A 59 -30.48 32.53 26.21
C ASN A 59 -29.80 31.18 26.50
N PRO A 60 -29.46 30.38 25.47
CA PRO A 60 -28.36 29.46 25.60
C PRO A 60 -27.09 30.32 25.64
N SER A 61 -26.64 30.65 26.86
CA SER A 61 -25.20 30.73 27.08
C SER A 61 -24.68 29.33 26.84
N THR A 62 -24.38 29.01 25.59
CA THR A 62 -23.94 27.67 25.19
C THR A 62 -22.71 27.34 26.01
N GLN A 63 -22.87 26.41 26.93
CA GLN A 63 -21.73 25.70 27.50
C GLN A 63 -21.20 24.85 26.34
N LEU A 64 -20.33 25.47 25.56
CA LEU A 64 -19.52 24.78 24.56
C LEU A 64 -18.69 23.78 25.37
N ASP A 65 -18.95 22.51 25.18
CA ASP A 65 -17.97 21.50 25.56
C ASP A 65 -16.73 21.79 24.71
N ASP A 66 -15.61 22.14 25.36
CA ASP A 66 -14.31 22.46 24.72
C ASP A 66 -13.63 21.18 24.16
N GLU A 67 -14.42 20.33 23.48
CA GLU A 67 -13.93 19.33 22.55
C GLU A 67 -13.23 20.07 21.40
N PRO A 68 -11.89 19.99 21.28
CA PRO A 68 -11.17 20.73 20.25
C PRO A 68 -11.61 20.21 18.88
N ALA A 69 -12.14 21.10 18.04
CA ALA A 69 -12.59 20.75 16.71
C ALA A 69 -11.43 20.21 15.87
N VAL A 70 -11.33 18.87 15.77
CA VAL A 70 -10.31 18.19 14.97
C VAL A 70 -10.50 18.61 13.51
N PRO A 71 -9.50 19.25 12.88
CA PRO A 71 -9.66 19.74 11.53
C PRO A 71 -9.75 18.56 10.56
N VAL A 72 -10.88 18.42 9.87
CA VAL A 72 -11.04 17.46 8.76
C VAL A 72 -10.42 18.04 7.48
N THR A 73 -9.15 18.41 7.61
CA THR A 73 -8.26 18.74 6.50
C THR A 73 -7.23 17.64 6.42
N ASN A 74 -7.45 16.68 5.52
CA ASN A 74 -6.34 15.91 4.98
C ASN A 74 -5.41 16.94 4.32
N ASP A 75 -4.30 17.29 4.97
CA ASP A 75 -3.33 18.21 4.38
C ASP A 75 -2.86 17.61 3.06
N VAL A 76 -3.17 18.30 1.97
CA VAL A 76 -2.97 17.78 0.60
C VAL A 76 -1.49 17.88 0.26
N GLU A 77 -0.74 16.95 0.83
CA GLU A 77 0.69 16.85 0.63
C GLU A 77 1.03 16.39 -0.79
N ASN A 78 2.04 17.05 -1.37
CA ASN A 78 2.74 16.56 -2.54
C ASN A 78 3.91 15.68 -2.10
N PHE A 79 4.26 14.66 -2.90
CA PHE A 79 5.47 13.87 -2.70
C PHE A 79 6.72 14.75 -2.88
N ALA A 80 7.64 14.68 -1.93
CA ALA A 80 9.01 15.17 -2.12
C ALA A 80 9.89 14.09 -2.75
N TRP A 81 11.05 14.49 -3.27
CA TRP A 81 12.14 13.56 -3.50
C TRP A 81 12.58 12.93 -2.17
N PRO A 82 13.01 11.65 -2.14
CA PRO A 82 13.42 10.95 -0.93
C PRO A 82 14.87 11.29 -0.51
N VAL A 83 15.38 12.45 -0.92
CA VAL A 83 16.78 12.88 -0.73
C VAL A 83 16.83 14.33 -0.27
N ASN A 84 17.90 14.70 0.43
CA ASN A 84 18.11 16.06 0.94
C ASN A 84 18.52 17.08 -0.14
N ASP A 85 19.17 16.67 -1.22
CA ASP A 85 19.56 17.52 -2.35
C ASP A 85 19.08 16.92 -3.69
N PRO A 86 17.93 17.38 -4.22
CA PRO A 86 17.40 16.90 -5.50
C PRO A 86 18.08 17.50 -6.75
N ASP A 87 18.94 18.50 -6.62
CA ASP A 87 19.62 19.13 -7.77
C ASP A 87 20.92 18.37 -8.13
N ASN A 88 21.52 17.67 -7.16
CA ASN A 88 22.74 16.86 -7.33
C ASN A 88 22.48 15.34 -7.43
N VAL A 89 21.20 14.91 -7.44
CA VAL A 89 20.82 13.49 -7.53
C VAL A 89 20.68 13.03 -8.98
N ILE A 90 21.21 11.85 -9.29
CA ILE A 90 21.06 11.17 -10.58
C ILE A 90 20.24 9.88 -10.42
N THR A 91 19.35 9.61 -11.38
CA THR A 91 18.63 8.34 -11.48
C THR A 91 19.51 7.34 -12.22
N GLN A 92 19.95 6.30 -11.52
CA GLN A 92 20.84 5.26 -12.05
C GLN A 92 20.07 4.08 -12.67
N LYS A 93 18.92 3.74 -12.10
CA LYS A 93 17.95 2.79 -12.65
C LYS A 93 16.59 3.46 -12.66
N GLY A 94 15.98 3.57 -13.84
CA GLY A 94 14.60 4.03 -13.99
C GLY A 94 13.60 2.94 -13.56
N PHE A 95 12.33 3.31 -13.47
CA PHE A 95 11.23 2.35 -13.36
C PHE A 95 11.05 1.60 -14.69
N TYR A 96 10.85 0.29 -14.65
CA TYR A 96 10.68 -0.51 -15.86
C TYR A 96 9.26 -0.43 -16.40
N ASP A 97 9.11 0.07 -17.64
CA ASP A 97 7.86 0.02 -18.39
C ASP A 97 8.10 -0.48 -19.82
N ASN A 98 7.20 -1.35 -20.28
CA ASN A 98 7.20 -1.94 -21.62
C ASN A 98 6.91 -0.90 -22.72
N SER A 99 6.33 0.26 -22.39
CA SER A 99 6.09 1.36 -23.34
C SER A 99 7.33 2.19 -23.68
N GLN A 100 8.35 2.18 -22.80
CA GLN A 100 9.60 2.91 -22.96
C GLN A 100 10.42 2.40 -24.17
N SER A 101 11.42 3.17 -24.61
CA SER A 101 12.36 2.71 -25.64
C SER A 101 13.17 1.50 -25.15
N LYS A 102 13.73 0.73 -26.10
CA LYS A 102 14.56 -0.44 -25.75
C LYS A 102 15.82 -0.11 -24.95
N GLU A 103 16.32 1.13 -25.07
CA GLU A 103 17.48 1.61 -24.32
C GLU A 103 17.09 1.90 -22.86
N GLU A 104 15.99 2.63 -22.65
CA GLU A 104 15.40 2.87 -21.33
C GLU A 104 15.01 1.56 -20.63
N GLN A 105 14.35 0.63 -21.35
CA GLN A 105 14.01 -0.70 -20.81
C GLN A 105 15.24 -1.46 -20.30
N VAL A 106 16.36 -1.45 -21.04
CA VAL A 106 17.62 -2.09 -20.61
C VAL A 106 18.24 -1.34 -19.42
N ASN A 107 18.18 -0.02 -19.41
CA ASN A 107 18.66 0.79 -18.29
C ASN A 107 17.83 0.55 -17.01
N SER A 108 16.53 0.28 -17.13
CA SER A 108 15.59 -0.05 -16.04
C SER A 108 15.57 -1.54 -15.63
N LEU A 109 16.54 -2.36 -16.07
CA LEU A 109 16.74 -3.72 -15.56
C LEU A 109 17.80 -3.76 -14.46
N VAL A 110 17.51 -4.47 -13.35
CA VAL A 110 18.50 -4.86 -12.33
C VAL A 110 19.02 -6.27 -12.66
N PHE A 111 20.30 -6.54 -12.39
CA PHE A 111 20.91 -7.86 -12.64
C PHE A 111 21.36 -8.50 -11.32
N TYR A 112 20.69 -9.59 -10.93
CA TYR A 112 20.93 -10.31 -9.69
C TYR A 112 20.80 -11.83 -9.90
N ASP A 113 21.63 -12.62 -9.22
CA ASP A 113 21.64 -14.10 -9.27
C ASP A 113 21.52 -14.70 -10.70
N ASN A 114 22.30 -14.15 -11.63
CA ASN A 114 22.31 -14.48 -13.06
C ASN A 114 21.00 -14.20 -13.84
N VAL A 115 20.05 -13.47 -13.25
CA VAL A 115 18.76 -13.08 -13.84
C VAL A 115 18.67 -11.55 -14.00
N TYR A 116 18.00 -11.09 -15.06
CA TYR A 116 17.58 -9.70 -15.19
C TYR A 116 16.14 -9.54 -14.67
N GLN A 117 15.93 -8.58 -13.77
CA GLN A 117 14.63 -8.30 -13.17
C GLN A 117 14.20 -6.85 -13.49
N PRO A 118 12.90 -6.59 -13.75
CA PRO A 118 12.39 -5.24 -13.94
C PRO A 118 12.51 -4.43 -12.65
N ASN A 119 13.00 -3.19 -12.75
CA ASN A 119 13.03 -2.29 -11.60
C ASN A 119 11.62 -1.78 -11.25
N THR A 120 11.19 -2.01 -10.02
CA THR A 120 9.88 -1.62 -9.47
C THR A 120 9.86 -0.21 -8.85
N GLY A 121 10.98 0.49 -8.85
CA GLY A 121 11.12 1.84 -8.31
C GLY A 121 12.09 2.69 -9.13
N VAL A 122 12.84 3.57 -8.45
CA VAL A 122 14.03 4.23 -9.01
C VAL A 122 15.21 4.11 -8.07
N ASP A 123 16.39 3.90 -8.63
CA ASP A 123 17.64 3.89 -7.87
C ASP A 123 18.29 5.27 -8.00
N LEU A 124 18.38 5.98 -6.87
CA LEU A 124 18.83 7.37 -6.78
C LEU A 124 20.17 7.45 -6.05
N LYS A 125 21.09 8.26 -6.56
CA LYS A 125 22.38 8.54 -5.90
C LYS A 125 22.93 9.92 -6.25
N MET A 126 23.92 10.39 -5.49
CA MET A 126 24.67 11.60 -5.84
C MET A 126 25.66 11.34 -6.98
N GLU A 127 25.94 12.37 -7.80
CA GLU A 127 26.86 12.27 -8.95
C GLU A 127 28.28 11.81 -8.55
N ASP A 128 28.76 12.24 -7.38
CA ASP A 128 30.07 11.85 -6.82
C ASP A 128 30.07 10.47 -6.14
N ASN A 129 28.91 9.81 -6.03
CA ASN A 129 28.68 8.55 -5.31
C ASN A 129 28.95 8.65 -3.78
N SER A 130 28.82 9.84 -3.20
CA SER A 130 28.85 10.05 -1.75
C SER A 130 27.62 9.48 -1.03
N GLU A 131 27.72 9.36 0.29
CA GLU A 131 26.59 9.02 1.16
C GLU A 131 25.73 10.25 1.43
N PHE A 132 24.41 10.10 1.34
CA PHE A 132 23.43 11.17 1.52
C PHE A 132 22.29 10.74 2.46
N GLU A 133 21.53 11.74 2.90
CA GLU A 133 20.42 11.57 3.84
C GLU A 133 19.14 11.16 3.09
N VAL A 134 18.55 10.04 3.48
CA VAL A 134 17.30 9.51 2.91
C VAL A 134 16.13 10.06 3.71
N LEU A 135 15.24 10.77 3.03
CA LEU A 135 14.13 11.51 3.61
C LEU A 135 12.78 10.86 3.30
N ALA A 136 11.82 10.99 4.22
CA ALA A 136 10.43 10.60 3.96
C ALA A 136 9.85 11.45 2.82
N SER A 137 9.46 10.80 1.72
CA SER A 137 8.85 11.44 0.55
C SER A 137 7.47 12.04 0.87
N LEU A 138 6.77 11.48 1.88
CA LEU A 138 5.42 11.86 2.29
C LEU A 138 5.25 11.57 3.79
N SER A 139 4.44 12.35 4.52
CA SER A 139 4.11 12.06 5.93
C SER A 139 3.32 10.76 6.07
N GLY A 140 3.55 9.97 7.12
CA GLY A 140 2.94 8.66 7.30
C GLY A 140 3.44 7.91 8.53
N THR A 141 3.14 6.61 8.62
CA THR A 141 3.55 5.74 9.73
C THR A 141 4.47 4.63 9.21
N VAL A 142 5.60 4.40 9.87
CA VAL A 142 6.53 3.32 9.53
C VAL A 142 5.88 1.97 9.86
N THR A 143 5.48 1.21 8.84
CA THR A 143 4.84 -0.10 9.01
C THR A 143 5.85 -1.22 9.20
N LYS A 144 7.06 -1.09 8.62
CA LYS A 144 8.09 -2.11 8.67
C LYS A 144 9.50 -1.53 8.64
N VAL A 145 10.40 -2.12 9.41
CA VAL A 145 11.85 -1.91 9.31
C VAL A 145 12.52 -3.28 9.28
N SER A 146 13.47 -3.51 8.38
CA SER A 146 14.13 -4.82 8.27
C SER A 146 15.57 -4.70 7.79
N GLU A 147 16.42 -5.59 8.30
CA GLU A 147 17.78 -5.81 7.81
C GLU A 147 17.72 -6.97 6.79
N ASP A 148 18.06 -6.71 5.53
CA ASP A 148 18.12 -7.73 4.49
C ASP A 148 19.52 -7.72 3.84
N SER A 149 20.16 -8.90 3.76
CA SER A 149 21.53 -9.02 3.27
C SER A 149 21.66 -8.91 1.75
N VAL A 150 20.55 -8.94 1.01
CA VAL A 150 20.50 -8.81 -0.45
C VAL A 150 20.04 -7.41 -0.85
N LEU A 151 18.92 -6.94 -0.28
CA LEU A 151 18.33 -5.62 -0.59
C LEU A 151 19.03 -4.46 0.14
N GLY A 152 19.90 -4.75 1.10
CA GLY A 152 20.29 -3.79 2.13
C GLY A 152 19.17 -3.60 3.16
N ASN A 153 19.32 -2.69 4.13
CA ASN A 153 18.22 -2.46 5.06
C ASN A 153 17.06 -1.75 4.33
N THR A 154 15.84 -2.01 4.80
CA THR A 154 14.60 -1.56 4.17
C THR A 154 13.66 -0.90 5.18
N ILE A 155 12.99 0.17 4.77
CA ILE A 155 11.92 0.86 5.50
C ILE A 155 10.66 0.87 4.63
N GLU A 156 9.51 0.50 5.21
CA GLU A 156 8.18 0.65 4.61
C GLU A 156 7.39 1.69 5.41
N ILE A 157 6.73 2.60 4.71
CA ILE A 157 5.91 3.66 5.32
C ILE A 157 4.54 3.67 4.65
N GLU A 158 3.48 3.58 5.43
CA GLU A 158 2.09 3.68 4.98
C GLU A 158 1.54 5.10 5.16
N HIS A 159 0.77 5.54 4.18
CA HIS A 159 0.23 6.89 4.06
C HIS A 159 -1.30 6.84 3.95
N ALA A 160 -1.93 7.99 3.72
CA ALA A 160 -3.35 8.03 3.40
C ALA A 160 -3.68 7.23 2.11
N ASP A 161 -4.96 6.85 1.99
CA ASP A 161 -5.55 6.27 0.77
C ASP A 161 -4.89 4.97 0.25
N GLY A 162 -4.27 4.19 1.15
CA GLY A 162 -3.68 2.88 0.81
C GLY A 162 -2.40 2.96 -0.03
N ILE A 163 -1.70 4.08 0.08
CA ILE A 163 -0.41 4.34 -0.55
C ILE A 163 0.72 3.98 0.41
N LYS A 164 1.79 3.38 -0.10
CA LYS A 164 3.01 3.08 0.64
C LYS A 164 4.24 3.60 -0.08
N THR A 165 5.27 3.99 0.66
CA THR A 165 6.61 4.22 0.12
C THR A 165 7.61 3.24 0.72
N PHE A 166 8.52 2.76 -0.13
CA PHE A 166 9.58 1.82 0.25
C PHE A 166 10.95 2.46 0.01
N TYR A 167 11.84 2.31 0.98
CA TYR A 167 13.22 2.80 0.94
C TYR A 167 14.13 1.61 1.18
N GLN A 168 14.87 1.17 0.18
CA GLN A 168 15.76 0.00 0.20
C GLN A 168 17.20 0.42 -0.12
N SER A 169 18.18 -0.47 0.08
CA SER A 169 19.60 -0.14 0.03
C SER A 169 20.01 0.97 1.03
N VAL A 170 19.36 1.05 2.20
CA VAL A 170 19.71 2.04 3.24
C VAL A 170 20.54 1.43 4.38
N LYS A 171 21.13 2.30 5.21
CA LYS A 171 21.88 1.97 6.43
C LYS A 171 21.63 3.05 7.50
N ASP A 172 22.20 2.88 8.70
CA ASP A 172 22.17 3.90 9.77
C ASP A 172 20.76 4.44 10.06
N ILE A 173 19.79 3.51 10.20
CA ILE A 173 18.36 3.82 10.30
C ILE A 173 18.05 4.56 11.62
N GLN A 174 17.25 5.62 11.52
CA GLN A 174 16.91 6.55 12.60
C GLN A 174 15.45 6.40 13.10
N VAL A 175 14.67 5.51 12.48
CA VAL A 175 13.25 5.25 12.79
C VAL A 175 13.01 3.75 13.06
N LYS A 176 11.85 3.41 13.64
CA LYS A 176 11.42 2.03 13.93
C LYS A 176 9.94 1.85 13.56
N GLU A 177 9.50 0.59 13.55
CA GLU A 177 8.10 0.23 13.34
C GLU A 177 7.18 0.92 14.36
N GLY A 178 6.09 1.52 13.85
CA GLY A 178 5.12 2.29 14.63
C GLY A 178 5.48 3.76 14.88
N ASP A 179 6.61 4.28 14.38
CA ASP A 179 6.88 5.72 14.42
C ASP A 179 6.04 6.49 13.38
N GLU A 180 5.46 7.62 13.78
CA GLU A 180 4.93 8.63 12.87
C GLU A 180 6.09 9.47 12.31
N VAL A 181 6.13 9.65 10.99
CA VAL A 181 7.12 10.49 10.30
C VAL A 181 6.45 11.59 9.50
N LYS A 182 7.16 12.71 9.35
CA LYS A 182 6.73 13.85 8.51
C LYS A 182 7.52 13.87 7.20
N LYS A 183 6.93 14.36 6.12
CA LYS A 183 7.66 14.58 4.87
C LYS A 183 8.92 15.44 5.10
N GLY A 184 10.04 15.03 4.50
CA GLY A 184 11.34 15.65 4.70
C GLY A 184 12.03 15.29 6.02
N GLN A 185 11.45 14.40 6.84
CA GLN A 185 12.11 13.85 8.01
C GLN A 185 13.17 12.82 7.60
N SER A 186 14.33 12.87 8.27
CA SER A 186 15.41 11.88 8.13
C SER A 186 14.93 10.49 8.54
N LEU A 187 15.18 9.49 7.68
CA LEU A 187 14.86 8.09 7.92
C LEU A 187 16.12 7.25 8.14
N ALA A 188 17.14 7.48 7.31
CA ALA A 188 18.33 6.64 7.17
C ALA A 188 19.41 7.36 6.35
N THR A 189 20.59 6.75 6.24
CA THR A 189 21.62 7.13 5.27
C THR A 189 21.57 6.19 4.07
N SER A 190 21.88 6.69 2.87
CA SER A 190 22.07 5.85 1.67
C SER A 190 23.15 4.78 1.89
N GLY A 191 22.91 3.55 1.46
CA GLY A 191 23.79 2.41 1.63
C GLY A 191 24.11 1.72 0.30
N GLN A 192 24.36 0.41 0.36
CA GLN A 192 24.65 -0.43 -0.80
C GLN A 192 23.85 -1.74 -0.67
N SER A 193 23.43 -2.32 -1.80
CA SER A 193 22.73 -3.59 -1.88
C SER A 193 23.54 -4.64 -2.65
N LEU A 194 23.35 -5.93 -2.35
CA LEU A 194 23.86 -7.00 -3.22
C LEU A 194 22.94 -7.22 -4.42
N TYR A 195 21.69 -6.74 -4.36
CA TYR A 195 20.70 -6.76 -5.43
C TYR A 195 21.12 -5.89 -6.62
N ASN A 196 21.56 -4.64 -6.38
CA ASN A 196 22.16 -3.77 -7.39
C ASN A 196 23.58 -3.34 -6.99
N LYS A 197 24.55 -4.26 -7.14
CA LYS A 197 25.98 -3.99 -6.87
C LYS A 197 26.55 -2.90 -7.75
N ASP A 198 26.14 -2.86 -9.02
CA ASP A 198 26.55 -1.84 -9.99
C ASP A 198 25.97 -0.45 -9.60
N GLY A 199 24.97 -0.42 -8.72
CA GLY A 199 24.48 0.77 -8.02
C GLY A 199 25.61 1.55 -7.36
N GLY A 200 26.42 0.89 -6.54
CA GLY A 200 27.31 1.56 -5.58
C GLY A 200 26.49 2.13 -4.42
N VAL A 201 26.82 3.32 -3.94
CA VAL A 201 26.02 4.01 -2.91
C VAL A 201 24.75 4.57 -3.53
N HIS A 202 23.58 4.09 -3.10
CA HIS A 202 22.27 4.49 -3.61
C HIS A 202 21.15 4.28 -2.59
N VAL A 203 19.99 4.89 -2.84
CA VAL A 203 18.70 4.44 -2.28
C VAL A 203 17.85 3.92 -3.43
N HIS A 204 17.23 2.76 -3.25
CA HIS A 204 16.17 2.28 -4.13
C HIS A 204 14.83 2.71 -3.52
N PHE A 205 14.04 3.48 -4.28
CA PHE A 205 12.79 4.09 -3.81
C PHE A 205 11.60 3.64 -4.67
N GLU A 206 10.54 3.15 -4.02
CA GLU A 206 9.26 2.83 -4.67
C GLU A 206 8.11 3.64 -4.10
N ILE A 207 7.12 3.92 -4.94
CA ILE A 207 5.76 4.27 -4.53
C ILE A 207 4.85 3.10 -4.92
N ARG A 208 4.03 2.62 -3.99
CA ARG A 208 2.98 1.63 -4.27
C ARG A 208 1.60 2.17 -3.92
N LYS A 209 0.62 1.85 -4.76
CA LYS A 209 -0.81 2.08 -4.51
C LYS A 209 -1.51 0.72 -4.49
N ALA A 210 -2.23 0.39 -3.42
CA ALA A 210 -2.87 -0.92 -3.26
C ALA A 210 -1.90 -2.10 -3.54
N ASP A 211 -0.67 -1.98 -3.02
CA ASP A 211 0.49 -2.86 -3.22
C ASP A 211 1.02 -3.02 -4.66
N VAL A 212 0.45 -2.32 -5.66
CA VAL A 212 0.99 -2.21 -7.04
C VAL A 212 1.99 -1.06 -7.11
N ALA A 213 3.19 -1.33 -7.63
CA ALA A 213 4.23 -0.32 -7.81
C ALA A 213 3.98 0.59 -9.03
N VAL A 214 4.31 1.87 -8.89
CA VAL A 214 4.16 2.90 -9.94
C VAL A 214 5.43 3.74 -10.08
N ASN A 215 5.70 4.27 -11.28
CA ASN A 215 6.90 5.07 -11.57
C ASN A 215 7.02 6.30 -10.63
N PRO A 216 7.99 6.36 -9.70
CA PRO A 216 8.08 7.46 -8.74
C PRO A 216 8.33 8.84 -9.36
N ILE A 217 9.03 8.88 -10.50
CA ILE A 217 9.31 10.11 -11.27
C ILE A 217 8.01 10.81 -11.66
N ASP A 218 6.95 10.05 -11.93
CA ASP A 218 5.64 10.59 -12.28
C ASP A 218 4.86 11.17 -11.09
N TYR A 219 5.37 11.12 -9.86
CA TYR A 219 4.66 11.64 -8.68
C TYR A 219 5.44 12.68 -7.87
N PHE A 220 6.76 12.81 -8.07
CA PHE A 220 7.53 13.87 -7.42
C PHE A 220 6.96 15.27 -7.69
N ASN A 221 6.81 16.05 -6.62
CA ASN A 221 6.14 17.35 -6.56
C ASN A 221 4.64 17.36 -6.94
N LYS A 222 4.01 16.21 -7.26
CA LYS A 222 2.56 16.09 -7.46
C LYS A 222 1.86 15.71 -6.16
N SER A 223 0.59 16.12 -6.03
CA SER A 223 -0.29 15.79 -4.90
C SER A 223 -0.59 14.30 -4.84
N LEU A 224 -0.76 13.75 -3.63
CA LEU A 224 -1.31 12.43 -3.36
C LEU A 224 -2.54 12.10 -4.24
N ALA A 225 -3.46 13.06 -4.38
CA ALA A 225 -4.69 12.96 -5.19
C ALA A 225 -4.46 12.91 -6.73
N SER A 226 -3.22 12.75 -7.19
CA SER A 226 -2.91 12.38 -8.58
C SER A 226 -2.90 10.86 -8.79
N LEU A 227 -2.50 10.07 -7.78
CA LEU A 227 -2.59 8.60 -7.79
C LEU A 227 -4.05 8.11 -7.89
N GLU A 228 -5.00 8.89 -7.36
CA GLU A 228 -6.44 8.59 -7.43
C GLU A 228 -7.06 8.73 -8.83
N LYS A 229 -6.39 9.43 -9.76
CA LYS A 229 -7.01 9.78 -11.05
C LYS A 229 -6.60 8.87 -12.20
N ALA A 230 -5.46 8.16 -12.08
CA ALA A 230 -4.98 7.24 -13.10
C ALA A 230 -6.03 6.15 -13.43
N ASP A 231 -6.59 5.51 -12.39
CA ASP A 231 -7.60 4.45 -12.51
C ASP A 231 -8.87 4.88 -13.27
N THR A 232 -9.19 6.19 -13.28
CA THR A 232 -10.39 6.71 -13.93
C THR A 232 -10.21 6.88 -15.45
N SER A 233 -8.96 7.07 -15.92
CA SER A 233 -8.66 7.24 -17.36
C SER A 233 -8.65 5.94 -18.15
N GLU A 234 -8.13 4.85 -17.59
CA GLU A 234 -7.88 3.61 -18.34
C GLU A 234 -9.17 2.82 -18.64
N ALA A 235 -10.21 2.98 -17.81
CA ALA A 235 -11.49 2.30 -17.98
C ALA A 235 -12.35 2.80 -19.17
N SER A 236 -11.90 3.79 -19.94
CA SER A 236 -12.71 4.49 -20.96
C SER A 236 -12.19 4.43 -22.40
N GLN A 237 -11.22 3.55 -22.72
CA GLN A 237 -10.71 3.37 -24.10
C GLN A 237 -10.86 1.94 -24.64
N ALA A 238 -11.93 1.23 -24.23
CA ALA A 238 -12.19 -0.17 -24.61
C ALA A 238 -13.57 -0.40 -25.25
N THR A 239 -14.10 0.57 -26.00
CA THR A 239 -15.30 0.39 -26.85
C THR A 239 -15.27 1.42 -27.99
N GLU A 240 -15.67 0.99 -29.20
CA GLU A 240 -15.42 1.68 -30.49
C GLU A 240 -13.91 1.67 -30.82
N GLU A 241 -13.44 1.20 -31.99
CA GLU A 241 -14.08 1.00 -33.29
C GLU A 241 -14.13 -0.47 -33.72
N ASN A 242 -15.27 -0.94 -34.27
CA ASN A 242 -15.31 -2.14 -35.13
C ASN A 242 -16.61 -2.21 -35.96
N GLU A 243 -16.69 -1.48 -37.08
CA GLU A 243 -17.42 -1.97 -38.26
C GLU A 243 -16.87 -1.39 -39.59
N VAL A 244 -16.33 -2.31 -40.40
CA VAL A 244 -16.58 -2.44 -41.85
C VAL A 244 -16.20 -1.30 -42.81
N THR A 245 -15.27 -1.63 -43.71
CA THR A 245 -15.51 -1.45 -45.15
C THR A 245 -15.04 -2.71 -45.89
N GLN A 246 -15.95 -3.40 -46.58
CA GLN A 246 -15.60 -4.43 -47.56
C GLN A 246 -15.52 -3.77 -48.94
N GLU A 247 -14.49 -4.05 -49.74
CA GLU A 247 -14.73 -4.18 -51.18
C GLU A 247 -13.85 -5.27 -51.83
N ASN A 248 -14.58 -6.17 -52.48
CA ASN A 248 -14.20 -7.47 -53.02
C ASN A 248 -13.14 -7.44 -54.15
N ALA A 249 -12.20 -8.40 -54.11
CA ALA A 249 -11.60 -8.97 -55.31
C ALA A 249 -11.45 -10.49 -55.12
N THR A 250 -12.01 -11.28 -56.04
CA THR A 250 -12.00 -12.76 -56.01
C THR A 250 -11.55 -13.29 -57.37
N GLU A 251 -10.54 -14.17 -57.37
CA GLU A 251 -10.22 -15.22 -58.36
C GLU A 251 -8.97 -15.92 -57.78
N GLU A 252 -9.11 -17.09 -57.15
CA GLU A 252 -9.13 -18.42 -57.79
C GLU A 252 -7.87 -18.75 -58.60
N ASP A 253 -6.94 -19.47 -57.97
CA ASP A 253 -6.48 -20.77 -58.50
C ASP A 253 -5.99 -21.67 -57.36
N ALA A 254 -5.83 -22.97 -57.59
CA ALA A 254 -5.64 -23.97 -56.53
C ALA A 254 -4.69 -25.14 -56.86
N VAL A 255 -4.49 -26.02 -55.86
CA VAL A 255 -4.04 -27.43 -55.92
C VAL A 255 -2.56 -27.75 -55.53
N SER A 256 -2.45 -28.81 -54.72
CA SER A 256 -1.32 -29.71 -54.40
C SER A 256 -0.04 -29.15 -53.76
N ASP A 257 0.14 -29.52 -52.49
CA ASP A 257 1.13 -30.53 -52.07
C ASP A 257 2.29 -30.84 -53.05
N ASP A 258 3.53 -30.60 -52.59
CA ASP A 258 4.49 -31.70 -52.47
C ASP A 258 5.45 -31.42 -51.30
N ALA A 259 6.03 -32.48 -50.74
CA ALA A 259 7.09 -32.39 -49.75
C ALA A 259 8.19 -33.38 -50.10
N THR A 260 9.45 -32.93 -50.19
CA THR A 260 10.66 -33.76 -49.93
C THR A 260 11.94 -32.91 -49.95
N GLN A 261 12.73 -33.09 -48.89
CA GLN A 261 14.20 -33.03 -48.78
C GLN A 261 15.03 -32.19 -49.79
N ASN A 262 16.00 -31.45 -49.25
CA ASN A 262 17.39 -31.85 -49.53
C ASN A 262 18.29 -31.66 -48.31
N GLU A 263 19.21 -32.60 -48.10
CA GLU A 263 20.28 -32.51 -47.11
C GLU A 263 21.50 -31.80 -47.71
N SER A 264 22.39 -31.27 -46.86
CA SER A 264 23.78 -30.95 -47.24
C SER A 264 24.71 -30.98 -46.02
N LYS A 265 24.85 -32.18 -45.43
CA LYS A 265 25.89 -32.47 -44.43
C LYS A 265 27.29 -32.44 -45.08
N LYS A 266 28.28 -31.82 -44.43
CA LYS A 266 29.70 -32.02 -44.77
C LYS A 266 30.64 -31.94 -43.56
N GLU A 267 30.88 -33.09 -42.93
CA GLU A 267 32.19 -33.44 -42.33
C GLU A 267 33.19 -33.66 -43.49
N VAL A 268 34.51 -33.79 -43.36
CA VAL A 268 35.47 -34.15 -42.30
C VAL A 268 36.71 -33.22 -42.55
N SER A 269 37.81 -33.10 -41.79
CA SER A 269 38.52 -34.03 -40.90
C SER A 269 39.51 -33.33 -39.96
N ASP A 270 40.01 -34.11 -38.99
CA ASP A 270 41.14 -33.78 -38.10
C ASP A 270 42.47 -33.59 -38.86
N GLU A 271 43.37 -32.79 -38.29
CA GLU A 271 44.81 -33.11 -38.24
C GLU A 271 45.41 -32.53 -36.94
N SER A 272 46.33 -33.27 -36.32
CA SER A 272 46.94 -32.92 -35.02
C SER A 272 48.46 -32.86 -35.14
N THR A 273 49.07 -31.77 -34.64
CA THR A 273 50.53 -31.71 -34.43
C THR A 273 50.85 -31.15 -33.05
N ASP A 274 51.37 -32.02 -32.18
CA ASP A 274 52.04 -31.66 -30.92
C ASP A 274 53.42 -31.03 -31.20
N THR A 275 53.86 -30.12 -30.33
CA THR A 275 55.27 -30.09 -29.87
C THR A 275 55.42 -29.25 -28.59
N THR A 276 55.25 -29.92 -27.45
CA THR A 276 56.15 -29.89 -26.27
C THR A 276 57.03 -28.66 -26.00
N ASN A 277 57.09 -28.22 -24.74
CA ASN A 277 58.37 -27.88 -24.10
C ASN A 277 58.37 -28.22 -22.60
N THR A 278 59.43 -28.88 -22.11
CA THR A 278 59.68 -29.19 -20.68
C THR A 278 60.50 -28.06 -20.03
N ASP A 279 60.80 -27.94 -18.72
CA ASP A 279 61.09 -28.84 -17.57
C ASP A 279 60.34 -28.34 -16.29
N ALA A 280 60.13 -29.08 -15.18
CA ALA A 280 61.05 -29.79 -14.25
C ALA A 280 62.09 -28.85 -13.56
N SER A 281 62.56 -29.00 -12.31
CA SER A 281 62.30 -29.90 -11.14
C SER A 281 63.18 -29.42 -9.96
N ASP A 282 62.87 -29.51 -8.65
CA ASP A 282 61.64 -29.81 -7.89
C ASP A 282 61.85 -29.37 -6.40
N GLU A 283 61.32 -30.09 -5.38
CA GLU A 283 61.81 -30.37 -3.99
C GLU A 283 62.98 -29.55 -3.34
N SER A 284 63.09 -29.34 -2.01
CA SER A 284 62.27 -29.67 -0.81
C SER A 284 62.93 -29.08 0.47
N THR A 285 62.21 -29.05 1.62
CA THR A 285 62.72 -28.95 3.04
C THR A 285 63.66 -27.79 3.45
N ASP A 286 63.86 -27.35 4.69
CA ASP A 286 63.24 -27.38 6.04
C ASP A 286 64.36 -26.87 7.02
N SER A 287 64.03 -26.56 8.28
CA SER A 287 64.94 -26.53 9.44
C SER A 287 66.00 -25.40 9.60
N SER A 288 65.75 -24.54 10.60
CA SER A 288 66.69 -24.13 11.70
C SER A 288 67.97 -23.31 11.40
N SER A 289 68.54 -22.50 12.33
CA SER A 289 68.04 -21.79 13.54
C SER A 289 69.12 -20.81 14.08
N ASP A 290 68.72 -19.96 15.05
CA ASP A 290 69.51 -19.35 16.15
C ASP A 290 70.53 -18.20 15.95
N ASP A 291 70.73 -17.48 17.07
CA ASP A 291 71.76 -16.50 17.49
C ASP A 291 71.96 -15.15 16.76
N ALA A 292 72.27 -14.02 17.44
CA ALA A 292 72.13 -13.62 18.87
C ALA A 292 72.44 -12.11 19.09
N ALA A 293 72.01 -11.58 20.25
CA ALA A 293 72.48 -10.35 20.94
C ALA A 293 72.17 -8.97 20.29
N ASP A 294 72.11 -7.85 21.03
CA ASP A 294 72.47 -7.62 22.45
C ASP A 294 71.61 -6.56 23.18
N GLU A 295 71.86 -6.42 24.50
CA GLU A 295 71.45 -5.41 25.50
C GLU A 295 71.20 -3.95 25.02
N SER A 296 70.43 -3.09 25.71
CA SER A 296 69.56 -3.17 26.92
C SER A 296 68.58 -1.94 26.91
N THR A 297 67.93 -1.37 27.95
CA THR A 297 68.03 -1.40 29.43
C THR A 297 66.68 -1.01 30.09
N SER A 298 66.60 -1.10 31.43
CA SER A 298 65.43 -0.85 32.29
C SER A 298 65.21 0.61 32.72
N ALA A 299 63.95 1.00 33.02
CA ALA A 299 63.58 1.69 34.29
C ALA A 299 62.04 1.84 34.50
N ASP A 300 61.50 1.02 35.40
CA ASP A 300 60.31 1.27 36.26
C ASP A 300 60.83 1.15 37.73
N PRO A 301 60.20 1.62 38.83
CA PRO A 301 58.76 1.43 39.15
C PRO A 301 58.06 2.54 39.99
N ASN A 302 56.77 2.31 40.30
CA ASN A 302 55.91 2.93 41.35
C ASN A 302 55.54 4.42 41.16
N ALA A 303 54.26 4.82 41.26
CA ALA A 303 53.31 4.44 42.32
C ALA A 303 51.84 4.51 41.89
#